data_AF-A0A530LQ67-F1
#
_entry.id   AF-A0A530LQ67-F1
#
_cell.length_a   1.000
_cell.length_b   1.000
_cell.length_c   1.000
_cell.angle_alpha   90.00
_cell.angle_beta   90.00
_cell.angle_gamma   90.00
#
_symmetry.space_group_name_H-M   'P 1'
#
loop_
_entity.id
_entity.type
_entity.pdbx_description
1 polymer ?
#
loop_
_entity_poly.entity_id
_entity_poly.type
_entity_poly.pdbx_seq_one_letter_code
_entity_poly.pdbx_strand_id
1 'polypeptide(L)'
;MKLDIRTDFTKFPRAVAVLAAGKAGTTTPYDSAVLAHDERHLRRRAIETARGDKVLVDLPEPVTLNHGDRLVLEDGRHIEIIAAEEPLYDVRASDPVHLAELAWHIGN
;
A
#
# COMPACT_ATOMS: atom_id res chain seq x y z
N MET A 1 14.09 -5.08 8.39
CA MET A 1 13.49 -5.32 9.73
C MET A 1 13.53 -6.82 10.02
N LYS A 2 14.35 -7.28 10.97
CA LYS A 2 14.38 -8.71 11.36
C LYS A 2 13.13 -9.00 12.20
N LEU A 3 12.27 -9.92 11.74
CA LEU A 3 11.13 -10.37 12.53
C LEU A 3 11.64 -11.15 13.76
N ASP A 4 11.27 -10.68 14.96
CA ASP A 4 11.49 -11.41 16.21
C ASP A 4 10.52 -12.59 16.27
N ILE A 5 11.05 -13.80 16.43
CA ILE A 5 10.30 -15.07 16.50
C ILE A 5 9.32 -15.11 17.68
N ARG A 6 9.42 -14.17 18.63
CA ARG A 6 8.52 -14.01 19.78
C ARG A 6 7.27 -13.17 19.48
N THR A 7 7.16 -12.58 18.30
CA THR A 7 5.99 -11.77 17.94
C THR A 7 4.79 -12.67 17.66
N ASP A 8 3.78 -12.58 18.53
CA ASP A 8 2.51 -13.30 18.34
C ASP A 8 1.59 -12.54 17.38
N PHE A 9 1.70 -12.85 16.09
CA PHE A 9 0.90 -12.25 15.03
C PHE A 9 -0.60 -12.59 15.10
N THR A 10 -0.99 -13.60 15.89
CA THR A 10 -2.41 -13.98 16.02
C THR A 10 -3.25 -12.93 16.75
N LYS A 11 -2.60 -11.99 17.43
CA LYS A 11 -3.25 -10.90 18.16
C LYS A 11 -3.49 -9.65 17.31
N PHE A 12 -2.90 -9.56 16.12
CA PHE A 12 -3.09 -8.39 15.27
C PHE A 12 -4.44 -8.48 14.55
N PRO A 13 -5.21 -7.38 14.45
CA PRO A 13 -6.33 -7.30 13.52
C PRO A 13 -5.86 -7.69 12.12
N ARG A 14 -6.67 -8.50 11.42
CA ARG A 14 -6.33 -9.01 10.10
C ARG A 14 -7.07 -8.27 9.02
N ALA A 15 -6.34 -7.79 8.01
CA ALA A 15 -6.90 -7.30 6.76
C ALA A 15 -6.98 -8.45 5.75
N VAL A 16 -8.19 -8.70 5.24
CA VAL A 16 -8.48 -9.88 4.41
C VAL A 16 -8.98 -9.53 3.00
N ALA A 17 -9.30 -8.26 2.76
CA ALA A 17 -9.75 -7.78 1.47
C ALA A 17 -9.24 -6.36 1.19
N VAL A 18 -9.29 -5.97 -0.08
CA VAL A 18 -8.93 -4.64 -0.55
C VAL A 18 -10.13 -4.01 -1.27
N LEU A 19 -10.42 -2.75 -0.94
CA LEU A 19 -11.31 -1.90 -1.72
C LEU A 19 -10.47 -0.88 -2.48
N ALA A 20 -10.62 -0.85 -3.80
CA ALA A 20 -9.97 0.16 -4.63
C ALA A 20 -10.44 1.56 -4.23
N ALA A 21 -9.57 2.57 -4.33
CA ALA A 21 -9.86 3.96 -3.94
C ALA A 21 -11.20 4.49 -4.49
N GLY A 22 -11.49 4.23 -5.78
CA GLY A 22 -12.75 4.64 -6.43
C GLY A 22 -14.01 3.90 -5.94
N LYS A 23 -13.87 2.78 -5.23
CA LYS A 23 -14.97 1.98 -4.66
C LYS A 23 -15.09 2.13 -3.14
N ALA A 24 -14.15 2.83 -2.52
CA ALA A 24 -14.01 2.90 -1.08
C ALA A 24 -15.17 3.65 -0.38
N GLY A 25 -16.04 4.33 -1.14
CA GLY A 25 -17.21 5.05 -0.65
C GLY A 25 -16.85 6.23 0.27
N THR A 26 -17.84 6.76 0.98
CA THR A 26 -17.67 7.91 1.89
C THR A 26 -17.35 7.51 3.33
N THR A 27 -17.27 6.22 3.65
CA THR A 27 -16.91 5.73 4.98
C THR A 27 -15.58 6.35 5.41
N THR A 28 -15.51 6.94 6.60
CA THR A 28 -14.24 7.44 7.13
C THR A 28 -13.33 6.25 7.48
N PRO A 29 -12.09 6.20 7.00
CA PRO A 29 -11.17 5.13 7.39
C PRO A 29 -10.89 5.19 8.89
N TYR A 30 -10.75 4.02 9.52
CA TYR A 30 -10.43 3.93 10.94
C TYR A 30 -9.04 4.49 11.21
N ASP A 31 -8.08 4.18 10.34
CA ASP A 31 -6.70 4.66 10.37
C ASP A 31 -6.10 4.61 8.95
N SER A 32 -4.83 4.99 8.81
CA SER A 32 -4.09 4.87 7.55
C SER A 32 -2.74 4.16 7.74
N ALA A 33 -2.19 3.63 6.66
CA ALA A 33 -0.83 3.11 6.61
C ALA A 33 -0.07 3.78 5.48
N VAL A 34 1.07 4.38 5.80
CA VAL A 34 1.96 5.03 4.84
C VAL A 34 2.98 4.01 4.38
N LEU A 35 2.97 3.65 3.10
CA LEU A 35 3.82 2.60 2.53
C LEU A 35 4.57 3.10 1.30
N ALA A 36 5.86 2.77 1.18
CA ALA A 36 6.66 3.03 -0.02
C ALA A 36 6.22 2.16 -1.21
N HIS A 37 6.66 2.48 -2.43
CA HIS A 37 6.23 1.76 -3.63
C HIS A 37 6.49 0.25 -3.58
N ASP A 38 7.70 -0.14 -3.19
CA ASP A 38 8.12 -1.54 -3.06
C ASP A 38 7.36 -2.29 -1.95
N GLU A 39 6.91 -1.56 -0.93
CA GLU A 39 6.10 -2.09 0.16
C GLU A 39 4.63 -2.26 -0.20
N ARG A 40 4.13 -1.67 -1.28
CA ARG A 40 2.70 -1.74 -1.66
C ARG A 40 2.34 -3.00 -2.44
N HIS A 41 3.31 -3.81 -2.86
CA HIS A 41 3.05 -5.12 -3.45
C HIS A 41 3.17 -6.23 -2.39
N LEU A 42 2.05 -6.68 -1.84
CA LEU A 42 2.07 -7.72 -0.80
C LEU A 42 0.86 -8.64 -0.82
N ARG A 43 1.07 -9.85 -0.28
CA ARG A 43 0.02 -10.81 0.06
C ARG A 43 -0.16 -10.90 1.57
N ARG A 44 0.94 -11.18 2.28
CA ARG A 44 0.94 -11.44 3.72
C ARG A 44 2.09 -10.73 4.41
N ARG A 45 1.78 -9.72 5.23
CA ARG A 45 2.78 -8.93 5.98
C ARG A 45 2.12 -8.18 7.12
N ALA A 46 2.80 -8.08 8.26
CA ALA A 46 2.41 -7.12 9.30
C ALA A 46 2.85 -5.71 8.87
N ILE A 47 1.92 -4.77 8.88
CA ILE A 47 2.18 -3.34 8.62
C ILE A 47 1.85 -2.54 9.86
N GLU A 48 2.47 -1.37 9.98
CA GLU A 48 2.20 -0.39 11.02
C GLU A 48 1.29 0.70 10.45
N THR A 49 0.33 1.15 11.25
CA THR A 49 -0.57 2.25 10.90
C THR A 49 -0.02 3.58 11.42
N ALA A 50 -0.59 4.69 10.97
CA ALA A 50 -0.18 6.04 11.37
C ALA A 50 -0.36 6.29 12.88
N ARG A 51 -1.26 5.56 13.57
CA ARG A 51 -1.43 5.62 15.03
C ARG A 51 -0.50 4.66 15.79
N GLY A 52 0.34 3.89 15.10
CA GLY A 52 1.26 2.92 15.69
C GLY A 52 0.62 1.54 15.97
N ASP A 53 -0.60 1.30 15.50
CA ASP A 53 -1.22 -0.02 15.58
C ASP A 53 -0.56 -0.97 14.56
N LYS A 54 -0.61 -2.28 14.84
CA LYS A 54 -0.13 -3.31 13.92
C LYS A 54 -1.30 -4.08 13.33
N VAL A 55 -1.31 -4.18 12.02
CA VAL A 55 -2.31 -4.93 11.25
C VAL A 55 -1.60 -6.02 10.46
N LEU A 56 -2.11 -7.26 10.55
CA LEU A 56 -1.65 -8.33 9.68
C LEU A 56 -2.44 -8.29 8.38
N VAL A 57 -1.80 -7.90 7.29
CA VAL A 57 -2.37 -8.11 5.96
C VAL A 57 -2.24 -9.59 5.61
N ASP A 58 -3.33 -10.22 5.22
CA ASP A 58 -3.40 -11.63 4.84
C ASP A 58 -4.44 -11.83 3.73
N LEU A 59 -4.03 -11.45 2.52
CA LEU A 59 -4.85 -11.48 1.32
C LEU A 59 -4.82 -12.87 0.66
N PRO A 60 -5.86 -13.24 -0.09
CA PRO A 60 -5.89 -14.52 -0.81
C PRO A 60 -4.71 -14.64 -1.81
N GLU A 61 -4.38 -13.55 -2.50
CA GLU A 61 -3.32 -13.45 -3.49
C GLU A 61 -2.50 -12.15 -3.30
N PRO A 62 -1.29 -12.05 -3.89
CA PRO A 62 -0.52 -10.80 -3.89
C PRO A 62 -1.26 -9.69 -4.63
N VAL A 63 -1.34 -8.51 -4.01
CA VAL A 63 -1.99 -7.33 -4.56
C VAL A 63 -1.03 -6.15 -4.55
N THR A 64 -1.07 -5.32 -5.60
CA THR A 64 -0.44 -4.00 -5.61
C THR A 64 -1.44 -2.97 -5.11
N LEU A 65 -1.19 -2.43 -3.92
CA LEU A 65 -1.99 -1.39 -3.30
C LEU A 65 -1.66 -0.02 -3.92
N ASN A 66 -2.69 0.73 -4.28
CA ASN A 66 -2.55 2.10 -4.76
C ASN A 66 -2.83 3.09 -3.63
N HIS A 67 -2.43 4.34 -3.86
CA HIS A 67 -2.84 5.43 -2.99
C HIS A 67 -4.37 5.54 -2.93
N GLY A 68 -4.92 5.62 -1.72
CA GLY A 68 -6.36 5.69 -1.45
C GLY A 68 -7.07 4.34 -1.41
N ASP A 69 -6.40 3.23 -1.74
CA ASP A 69 -6.99 1.90 -1.54
C ASP A 69 -7.22 1.64 -0.05
N ARG A 70 -8.18 0.77 0.29
CA ARG A 70 -8.49 0.42 1.67
C ARG A 70 -8.32 -1.05 1.94
N LEU A 71 -7.56 -1.36 2.97
CA LEU A 71 -7.52 -2.68 3.59
C LEU A 71 -8.73 -2.84 4.49
N VAL A 72 -9.55 -3.86 4.23
CA VAL A 72 -10.74 -4.16 5.04
C VAL A 72 -10.36 -5.21 6.09
N LEU A 73 -10.53 -4.83 7.35
CA LEU A 73 -10.30 -5.71 8.49
C LEU A 73 -11.46 -6.70 8.66
N GLU A 74 -11.20 -7.84 9.31
CA GLU A 74 -12.22 -8.85 9.62
C GLU A 74 -13.42 -8.30 10.42
N ASP A 75 -13.22 -7.23 11.20
CA ASP A 75 -14.28 -6.55 11.95
C ASP A 75 -15.00 -5.42 11.17
N GLY A 76 -14.68 -5.27 9.88
CA GLY A 76 -15.29 -4.28 8.99
C GLY A 76 -14.66 -2.89 9.03
N ARG A 77 -13.67 -2.64 9.89
CA ARG A 77 -12.91 -1.38 9.86
C ARG A 77 -12.03 -1.31 8.62
N HIS A 78 -11.74 -0.08 8.18
CA HIS A 78 -10.90 0.16 7.01
C HIS A 78 -9.60 0.86 7.38
N ILE A 79 -8.48 0.42 6.81
CA ILE A 79 -7.20 1.12 6.86
C ILE A 79 -6.90 1.67 5.47
N GLU A 80 -6.79 2.98 5.34
CA GLU A 80 -6.45 3.63 4.07
C GLU A 80 -4.96 3.53 3.76
N ILE A 81 -4.61 3.25 2.52
CA ILE A 81 -3.23 3.21 2.04
C ILE A 81 -2.83 4.59 1.54
N ILE A 82 -1.78 5.13 2.14
CA ILE A 82 -1.15 6.38 1.72
C ILE A 82 0.18 6.03 1.06
N ALA A 83 0.42 6.53 -0.16
CA ALA A 83 1.73 6.39 -0.78
C ALA A 83 2.70 7.28 0.00
N ALA A 84 3.83 6.70 0.44
CA ALA A 84 4.86 7.46 1.12
C ALA A 84 5.43 8.56 0.21
N GLU A 85 5.92 9.64 0.82
CA GLU A 85 6.78 10.59 0.12
C GLU A 85 8.14 9.92 -0.14
N GLU A 86 8.55 9.91 -1.41
CA GLU A 86 9.76 9.22 -1.86
C GLU A 86 10.62 10.22 -2.66
N PRO A 87 11.97 10.19 -2.54
CA PRO A 87 12.83 11.00 -3.39
C PRO A 87 12.79 10.47 -4.83
N LEU A 88 12.21 11.26 -5.73
CA LEU A 88 12.00 10.91 -7.14
C LEU A 88 12.59 11.98 -8.07
N TYR A 89 12.76 11.60 -9.34
CA TYR A 89 13.03 12.53 -10.43
C TYR A 89 11.72 12.91 -11.14
N ASP A 90 11.45 14.21 -11.27
CA ASP A 90 10.42 14.75 -12.17
C ASP A 90 11.06 14.99 -13.54
N VAL A 91 10.97 13.99 -14.42
CA VAL A 91 11.54 14.03 -15.77
C VAL A 91 10.46 14.49 -16.76
N ARG A 92 10.75 15.55 -17.53
CA ARG A 92 9.81 16.13 -18.49
C ARG A 92 10.35 16.06 -19.90
N ALA A 93 9.52 15.59 -20.82
CA ALA A 93 9.79 15.62 -22.24
C ALA A 93 9.36 16.96 -22.87
N SER A 94 10.05 17.34 -23.94
CA SER A 94 9.74 18.54 -24.72
C SER A 94 8.48 18.35 -25.59
N ASP A 95 8.23 17.11 -26.02
CA ASP A 95 7.14 16.70 -26.89
C ASP A 95 6.86 15.18 -26.76
N PRO A 96 5.79 14.65 -27.38
CA PRO A 96 5.45 13.22 -27.28
C PRO A 96 6.49 12.26 -27.89
N VAL A 97 7.28 12.68 -28.87
CA VAL A 97 8.32 11.83 -29.49
C VAL A 97 9.48 11.68 -28.51
N HIS A 98 9.94 12.80 -27.94
CA HIS A 98 10.96 12.78 -26.89
C HIS A 98 10.49 11.99 -25.66
N LEU A 99 9.20 12.05 -25.30
CA LEU A 99 8.65 11.23 -24.21
C LEU A 99 8.79 9.73 -24.51
N ALA A 100 8.50 9.30 -25.73
CA ALA A 100 8.63 7.91 -26.13
C ALA A 100 10.09 7.44 -26.09
N GLU A 101 11.03 8.28 -26.52
CA GLU A 101 12.48 8.00 -26.44
C GLU A 101 12.95 7.88 -24.98
N LEU A 102 12.56 8.82 -24.11
CA LEU A 102 12.88 8.76 -22.68
C LEU A 102 12.31 7.49 -22.03
N ALA A 103 11.05 7.15 -22.32
CA ALA A 103 10.43 5.95 -21.79
C ALA A 103 11.13 4.66 -22.28
N TRP A 104 11.55 4.61 -23.55
CA TRP A 104 12.33 3.50 -24.10
C TRP A 104 13.68 3.36 -23.39
N HIS A 105 14.42 4.46 -23.22
CA HIS A 105 15.73 4.43 -22.56
C HIS A 105 15.67 4.12 -21.07
N ILE A 106 14.61 4.53 -20.36
CA ILE A 106 14.42 4.20 -18.94
C ILE A 106 13.99 2.75 -18.77
N GLY A 107 13.18 2.22 -19.71
CA GLY A 107 12.65 0.86 -19.63
C GLY A 107 13.61 -0.25 -20.06
N ASN A 108 14.73 0.09 -20.72
CA ASN A 108 15.73 -0.86 -21.22
C ASN A 108 16.98 -0.89 -20.35
#